data_AF-A0A2H3H1U7-F1
#
_entry.id   AF-A0A2H3H1U7-F1
#
_cell.length_a   1.000
_cell.length_b   1.000
_cell.length_c   1.000
_cell.angle_alpha   90.00
_cell.angle_beta   90.00
_cell.angle_gamma   90.00
#
_symmetry.space_group_name_H-M   'P 1'
#
loop_
_entity.id
_entity.type
_entity.pdbx_description
1 polymer ?
#
loop_
_entity_poly.entity_id
_entity_poly.type
_entity_poly.pdbx_seq_one_letter_code
_entity_poly.pdbx_strand_id
1 'polypeptide(L)'
;MSTLGTTNLVTAEPCNIQAILATQFNDFGMGATRSTNLKTVLGRSIFAADGASWRAARDMMRPLFSRDNVSRLDVLEEHVQTLFRCIEKEKSPTIAGGT
;
A
#
# COMPACT_ATOMS: atom_id res chain seq x y z
N MET A 1 22.69 -3.05 -12.63
CA MET A 1 23.10 -4.06 -11.63
C MET A 1 22.15 -5.25 -11.79
N SER A 2 22.66 -6.45 -12.04
CA SER A 2 21.80 -7.64 -12.08
C SER A 2 21.56 -8.11 -10.65
N THR A 3 20.31 -8.17 -10.21
CA THR A 3 19.92 -8.70 -8.91
C THR A 3 19.04 -9.93 -9.14
N LEU A 4 19.41 -11.05 -8.52
CA LEU A 4 18.70 -12.34 -8.63
C LEU A 4 18.44 -12.79 -10.08
N GLY A 5 19.41 -12.56 -10.98
CA GLY A 5 19.29 -12.94 -12.40
C GLY A 5 18.41 -12.02 -13.25
N THR A 6 17.92 -10.91 -12.69
CA THR A 6 17.15 -9.89 -13.40
C THR A 6 17.91 -8.58 -13.47
N THR A 7 17.97 -7.98 -14.66
CA THR A 7 18.52 -6.63 -14.83
C THR A 7 17.46 -5.63 -14.41
N ASN A 8 17.72 -4.92 -13.32
CA ASN A 8 16.84 -3.89 -12.80
C ASN A 8 17.42 -2.50 -13.04
N LEU A 9 16.57 -1.58 -13.47
CA LEU A 9 16.87 -0.15 -13.54
C LEU A 9 16.13 0.53 -12.39
N VAL A 10 16.88 1.30 -11.59
CA VAL A 10 16.35 2.01 -10.42
C VAL A 10 16.64 3.49 -10.62
N THR A 11 15.66 4.33 -10.33
CA THR A 11 15.80 5.79 -10.41
C THR A 11 15.10 6.45 -9.24
N ALA A 12 15.72 7.51 -8.72
CA ALA A 12 15.14 8.40 -7.71
C ALA A 12 14.90 9.82 -8.26
N GLU A 13 15.13 10.02 -9.57
CA GLU A 13 14.98 11.33 -10.21
C GLU A 13 13.50 11.68 -10.38
N PRO A 14 13.05 12.87 -9.94
CA PRO A 14 11.64 13.25 -10.00
C PRO A 14 11.04 13.20 -11.39
N CYS A 15 11.78 13.64 -12.42
CA CYS A 15 11.33 13.61 -13.81
C CYS A 15 11.06 12.19 -14.30
N ASN A 16 11.92 11.23 -13.92
CA ASN A 16 11.73 9.83 -14.30
C ASN A 16 10.57 9.20 -13.54
N ILE A 17 10.41 9.53 -12.26
CA ILE A 17 9.27 9.07 -11.46
C ILE A 17 7.96 9.60 -12.04
N GLN A 18 7.91 10.89 -12.42
CA GLN A 18 6.75 11.48 -13.07
C GLN A 18 6.48 10.85 -14.44
N ALA A 19 7.51 10.56 -15.22
CA ALA A 19 7.38 9.84 -16.47
C ALA A 19 6.70 8.49 -16.27
N ILE A 20 7.22 7.69 -15.34
CA ILE A 20 6.72 6.33 -15.06
C ILE A 20 5.29 6.35 -14.49
N LEU A 21 5.01 7.25 -13.55
CA LEU A 21 3.76 7.21 -12.77
C LEU A 21 2.64 8.11 -13.32
N ALA A 22 2.93 9.07 -14.20
CA ALA A 22 1.95 10.06 -14.64
C ALA A 22 1.92 10.26 -16.18
N THR A 23 3.03 10.66 -16.80
CA THR A 23 2.98 11.13 -18.20
C THR A 23 3.10 10.01 -19.23
N GLN A 24 3.87 8.96 -18.93
CA GLN A 24 4.08 7.78 -19.78
C GLN A 24 3.51 6.52 -19.13
N PHE A 25 2.45 6.66 -18.33
CA PHE A 25 1.90 5.55 -17.53
C PHE A 25 1.51 4.31 -18.35
N ASN A 26 1.08 4.46 -19.61
CA ASN A 26 0.72 3.31 -20.44
C ASN A 26 1.93 2.50 -20.96
N ASP A 27 3.14 3.07 -20.88
CA ASP A 27 4.38 2.43 -21.32
C ASP A 27 5.03 1.58 -20.21
N PHE A 28 4.60 1.79 -18.96
CA PHE A 28 5.10 1.09 -17.79
C PHE A 28 4.00 0.27 -17.13
N GLY A 29 4.30 -1.01 -16.85
CA GLY A 29 3.41 -1.90 -16.11
C GLY A 29 4.01 -2.37 -14.79
N MET A 30 3.20 -3.04 -13.95
CA MET A 30 3.64 -3.59 -12.67
C MET A 30 4.70 -4.71 -12.79
N GLY A 31 4.84 -5.28 -13.99
CA GLY A 31 5.82 -6.34 -14.28
C GLY A 31 5.36 -7.74 -13.84
N ALA A 32 6.02 -8.75 -14.41
CA ALA A 32 5.66 -10.16 -14.23
C ALA A 32 5.81 -10.65 -12.78
N THR A 33 6.84 -10.18 -12.06
CA THR A 33 7.13 -10.58 -10.68
C THR A 33 5.99 -10.21 -9.73
N ARG A 34 5.54 -8.94 -9.77
CA ARG A 34 4.48 -8.45 -8.90
C ARG A 34 3.14 -9.08 -9.25
N SER A 35 2.82 -9.19 -10.53
CA SER A 35 1.60 -9.85 -11.00
C SER A 35 1.54 -11.31 -10.53
N THR A 36 2.65 -12.07 -10.65
CA THR A 36 2.70 -13.48 -10.27
C THR A 36 2.59 -13.68 -8.77
N ASN A 37 3.38 -12.95 -7.98
CA ASN A 37 3.41 -13.11 -6.53
C ASN A 37 2.08 -12.72 -5.88
N LEU A 38 1.49 -11.59 -6.28
CA LEU A 38 0.23 -11.12 -5.72
C LEU A 38 -0.97 -11.92 -6.24
N LYS A 39 -0.91 -12.45 -7.46
CA LYS A 39 -1.98 -13.29 -8.01
C LYS A 39 -2.11 -14.61 -7.25
N THR A 40 -1.01 -15.21 -6.78
CA THR A 40 -1.07 -16.45 -6.00
C THR A 40 -1.79 -16.24 -4.66
N VAL A 41 -1.56 -15.10 -4.01
CA VAL A 41 -2.12 -14.81 -2.68
C VAL A 41 -3.54 -14.22 -2.77
N LEU A 42 -3.77 -13.29 -3.70
CA LEU A 42 -4.98 -12.47 -3.76
C LEU A 42 -5.84 -12.77 -5.00
N GLY A 43 -5.45 -13.75 -5.82
CA GLY A 43 -6.13 -14.06 -7.07
C GLY A 43 -6.07 -12.89 -8.06
N ARG A 44 -7.12 -12.77 -8.88
CA ARG A 44 -7.24 -11.70 -9.89
C ARG A 44 -7.72 -10.39 -9.24
N SER A 45 -6.96 -9.91 -8.25
CA SER A 45 -7.25 -8.70 -7.49
C SER A 45 -6.76 -7.43 -8.20
N ILE A 46 -7.24 -6.27 -7.73
CA ILE A 46 -6.78 -4.95 -8.19
C ILE A 46 -5.26 -4.76 -8.03
N PHE A 47 -4.63 -5.48 -7.09
CA PHE A 47 -3.21 -5.38 -6.79
C PHE A 47 -2.33 -6.21 -7.75
N ALA A 48 -2.96 -7.13 -8.51
CA ALA A 48 -2.31 -7.98 -9.51
C ALA A 48 -2.83 -7.72 -10.94
N ALA A 49 -3.67 -6.68 -11.12
CA ALA A 49 -4.31 -6.30 -12.38
C ALA A 49 -3.65 -5.04 -12.96
N ASP A 50 -3.50 -4.96 -14.29
CA ASP A 50 -2.89 -3.81 -14.97
C ASP A 50 -3.81 -3.25 -16.08
N GLY A 51 -3.48 -2.07 -16.58
CA GLY A 51 -4.15 -1.42 -17.70
C GLY A 51 -5.65 -1.19 -17.47
N ALA A 52 -6.47 -1.58 -18.45
CA ALA A 52 -7.92 -1.35 -18.43
C ALA A 52 -8.61 -2.03 -17.24
N SER A 53 -8.15 -3.22 -16.84
CA SER A 53 -8.72 -3.97 -15.71
C SER A 53 -8.50 -3.25 -14.38
N TRP A 54 -7.30 -2.72 -14.16
CA TRP A 54 -6.99 -1.88 -13.00
C TRP A 54 -7.79 -0.57 -13.03
N ARG A 55 -7.88 0.08 -14.20
CA ARG A 55 -8.59 1.34 -14.36
C ARG A 55 -10.07 1.21 -14.00
N ALA A 56 -10.73 0.17 -14.50
CA ALA A 56 -12.13 -0.12 -14.19
C ALA A 56 -12.34 -0.37 -12.69
N ALA A 57 -11.47 -1.14 -12.05
CA ALA A 57 -11.55 -1.40 -10.62
C ALA A 57 -11.29 -0.13 -9.78
N ARG A 58 -10.32 0.70 -10.19
CA ARG A 58 -10.04 2.00 -9.56
C ARG A 58 -11.23 2.94 -9.67
N ASP A 59 -11.88 2.99 -10.83
CA ASP A 59 -13.05 3.86 -11.03
C ASP A 59 -14.24 3.42 -10.18
N MET A 60 -14.43 2.12 -10.01
CA MET A 60 -15.42 1.56 -9.08
C MET A 60 -15.14 1.92 -7.62
N MET A 61 -13.87 1.93 -7.19
CA MET A 61 -13.48 2.23 -5.80
C MET A 61 -13.37 3.72 -5.50
N ARG A 62 -13.18 4.57 -6.50
CA ARG A 62 -12.99 6.02 -6.34
C ARG A 62 -14.04 6.69 -5.41
N PRO A 63 -15.35 6.35 -5.48
CA PRO A 63 -16.35 6.96 -4.60
C PRO A 63 -16.17 6.60 -3.12
N LEU A 64 -15.54 5.45 -2.81
CA LEU A 64 -15.27 5.05 -1.42
C LEU A 64 -14.30 6.04 -0.74
N PHE A 65 -13.40 6.63 -1.51
CA PHE A 65 -12.43 7.62 -1.06
C PHE A 65 -12.90 9.07 -1.28
N SER A 66 -14.22 9.30 -1.32
CA SER A 66 -14.77 10.64 -1.35
C SER A 66 -14.29 11.43 -0.11
N ARG A 67 -14.15 12.76 -0.28
CA ARG A 67 -13.71 13.64 0.82
C ARG A 67 -14.58 13.46 2.06
N ASP A 68 -15.88 13.26 1.88
CA ASP A 68 -16.83 13.06 2.98
C ASP A 68 -16.52 11.78 3.75
N ASN A 69 -16.23 10.67 3.06
CA ASN A 69 -15.85 9.41 3.71
C ASN A 69 -14.48 9.49 4.39
N VAL A 70 -13.50 10.13 3.75
CA VAL A 70 -12.13 10.25 4.29
C VAL A 70 -12.07 11.22 5.47
N SER A 71 -13.01 12.18 5.56
CA SER A 71 -13.08 13.15 6.66
C SER A 71 -13.62 12.57 7.97
N ARG A 72 -14.16 11.34 7.95
CA ARG A 72 -14.67 10.63 9.14
C ARG A 72 -13.54 10.03 9.98
N LEU A 73 -12.68 10.91 10.50
CA LEU A 73 -11.56 10.54 11.36
C LEU A 73 -12.01 10.21 12.79
N ASP A 74 -13.23 10.56 13.16
CA ASP A 74 -13.87 10.22 14.44
C ASP A 74 -13.91 8.70 14.68
N VAL A 75 -14.23 7.93 13.64
CA VAL A 75 -14.25 6.45 13.71
C VAL A 75 -12.83 5.90 13.89
N LEU A 76 -11.84 6.51 13.23
CA LEU A 76 -10.44 6.10 13.36
C LEU A 76 -9.89 6.41 14.77
N GLU A 77 -10.27 7.55 15.33
CA GLU A 77 -9.79 8.03 16.63
C GLU A 77 -10.08 7.04 17.77
N GLU A 78 -11.28 6.45 17.83
CA GLU A 78 -11.62 5.45 18.85
C GLU A 78 -10.66 4.24 18.84
N HIS A 79 -10.33 3.76 17.63
CA HIS A 79 -9.42 2.65 17.45
C HIS A 79 -7.96 3.03 17.75
N VAL A 80 -7.55 4.26 17.41
CA VAL A 80 -6.21 4.79 17.75
C VAL A 80 -6.03 4.94 19.26
N GLN A 81 -7.04 5.44 19.99
CA GLN A 81 -7.01 5.51 21.45
C GLN A 81 -6.94 4.13 22.10
N THR A 82 -7.60 3.13 21.50
CA THR A 82 -7.48 1.74 21.95
C THR A 82 -6.07 1.20 21.72
N LEU A 83 -5.45 1.49 20.57
CA LEU A 83 -4.06 1.15 20.30
C LEU A 83 -3.11 1.75 21.34
N PHE A 84 -3.25 3.05 21.67
CA PHE A 84 -2.40 3.69 22.69
C PHE A 84 -2.51 3.01 24.05
N ARG A 85 -3.73 2.72 24.51
CA ARG A 85 -3.95 2.00 25.77
C ARG A 85 -3.27 0.63 25.79
N CYS A 86 -3.28 -0.09 24.66
CA CYS A 86 -2.59 -1.38 24.55
C CYS A 86 -1.07 -1.22 24.66
N ILE A 87 -0.49 -0.22 23.99
CA ILE A 87 0.95 0.06 24.03
C ILE A 87 1.39 0.49 25.44
N GLU A 88 0.62 1.33 26.12
CA GLU A 88 0.90 1.77 27.48
C GLU A 88 0.80 0.63 28.51
N LYS A 89 -0.18 -0.27 28.33
CA LYS A 89 -0.33 -1.47 29.13
C LYS A 89 0.86 -2.42 28.94
N GLU A 90 1.38 -2.56 27.73
CA GLU A 90 2.59 -3.36 27.45
C GLU A 90 3.86 -2.73 28.06
N LYS A 91 3.93 -1.39 28.14
CA LYS A 91 5.03 -0.70 28.84
C LYS A 91 5.02 -0.96 30.36
N SER A 92 3.93 -1.53 30.88
CA SER A 92 3.71 -1.83 32.29
C SER A 92 3.62 -3.35 32.54
N PRO A 93 4.74 -4.08 32.40
CA PRO A 93 5.03 -5.04 33.46
C PRO A 93 6.51 -5.10 33.89
N THR A 94 6.70 -5.27 35.20
CA THR A 94 7.92 -5.66 35.94
C THR A 94 8.73 -4.52 36.60
N ILE A 95 8.12 -3.78 37.53
CA ILE A 95 8.77 -3.49 38.83
C ILE A 95 7.70 -3.63 39.93
N ALA A 96 7.40 -4.87 40.31
CA ALA A 96 6.76 -5.16 41.60
C ALA A 96 6.98 -6.64 41.98
N GLY A 97 7.78 -6.84 43.02
CA GLY A 97 8.19 -8.13 43.60
C GLY A 97 9.72 -8.20 43.57
N GLY A 98 10.48 -7.76 44.56
CA GLY A 98 10.21 -7.66 45.99
C GLY A 98 11.32 -8.46 46.69
N THR A 99 12.12 -7.79 47.52
CA THR A 99 13.07 -8.33 48.53
C THR A 99 14.11 -9.35 48.08
#